data_AF-A0A2K1JIL3-F1
#
_entry.id   AF-A0A2K1JIL3-F1
#
_cell.length_a   1.000
_cell.length_b   1.000
_cell.length_c   1.000
_cell.angle_alpha   90.00
_cell.angle_beta   90.00
_cell.angle_gamma   90.00
#
_symmetry.space_group_name_H-M   'P 1'
#
loop_
_entity.id
_entity.type
_entity.pdbx_description
1 polymer ?
#
loop_
_entity_poly.entity_id
_entity_poly.type
_entity_poly.pdbx_seq_one_letter_code
_entity_poly.pdbx_strand_id
1 'polypeptide(L)'
;MAAAAARRAVQHQRGPLQAMQLAADSHLRDIFVELNIPDARLKMPVSAPFASHGRQAFQDHTPWLLYPHELTLWRAWDYKAVRGYHMRNISQLVAPANNKRAFLVDTLALVRRLEAQGLTPKQAEAITAVITEVLNDSLENVAQSFTSKTEMTRSEMMAEAALSKFKGEVQSSQEHHFATLQRETERLRTDIDKMRSELRYEIDKVTAGQRLDLNLERGRIREELATQSSETSNLTNKLDREIHTLKTQLEAAKYDVIKYCIGTIVSVTAVGLGLLRILI
;
A
#
# COMPACT_ATOMS: atom_id res chain seq x y z
N MET A 1 5.32 -9.11 -39.75
CA MET A 1 4.95 -7.68 -39.57
C MET A 1 3.97 -7.39 -38.43
N ALA A 2 3.22 -8.37 -37.89
CA ALA A 2 2.24 -8.13 -36.81
C ALA A 2 2.85 -7.83 -35.40
N ALA A 3 4.06 -8.32 -35.12
CA ALA A 3 4.68 -8.16 -33.79
C ALA A 3 5.22 -6.74 -33.49
N ALA A 4 5.45 -5.92 -34.53
CA ALA A 4 5.90 -4.53 -34.37
C ALA A 4 4.74 -3.56 -34.12
N ALA A 5 3.54 -3.89 -34.61
CA ALA A 5 2.33 -3.08 -34.40
C ALA A 5 1.81 -3.20 -32.96
N ALA A 6 1.89 -4.39 -32.36
CA ALA A 6 1.47 -4.62 -30.97
C ALA A 6 2.33 -3.85 -29.94
N ARG A 7 3.63 -3.64 -30.22
CA ARG A 7 4.51 -2.85 -29.33
C ARG A 7 4.22 -1.35 -29.36
N ARG A 8 3.75 -0.82 -30.49
CA ARG A 8 3.34 0.60 -30.61
C ARG A 8 2.00 0.89 -29.91
N ALA A 9 1.07 -0.07 -29.89
CA ALA A 9 -0.22 0.09 -29.22
C ALA A 9 -0.08 0.15 -27.68
N VAL A 10 0.88 -0.58 -27.10
CA VAL A 10 1.12 -0.59 -25.64
C VAL A 10 1.80 0.69 -25.14
N GLN A 11 2.50 1.43 -26.00
CA GLN A 11 3.15 2.69 -25.64
C GLN A 11 2.17 3.88 -25.56
N HIS A 12 1.06 3.85 -26.32
CA HIS A 12 0.09 4.95 -26.32
C HIS A 12 -0.89 4.94 -25.13
N GLN A 13 -1.00 3.82 -24.40
CA GLN A 13 -1.90 3.68 -23.25
C GLN A 13 -1.28 4.08 -21.89
N ARG A 14 0.01 4.44 -21.85
CA ARG A 14 0.71 4.85 -20.62
C ARG A 14 0.61 6.34 -20.27
N GLY A 15 0.09 7.18 -21.16
CA GLY A 15 -0.05 8.63 -20.96
C GLY A 15 -0.97 9.07 -19.79
N PRO A 16 -2.17 8.50 -19.61
CA PRO A 16 -3.10 9.03 -18.61
C PRO A 16 -2.77 8.60 -17.16
N LEU A 17 -2.12 7.45 -16.96
CA LEU A 17 -1.71 7.00 -15.63
C LEU A 17 -0.49 7.78 -15.09
N GLN A 18 0.40 8.23 -15.97
CA GLN A 18 1.56 9.06 -15.59
C GLN A 18 1.16 10.50 -15.26
N ALA A 19 0.15 11.06 -15.94
CA ALA A 19 -0.41 12.37 -15.62
C ALA A 19 -1.15 12.38 -14.27
N MET A 20 -1.81 11.27 -13.92
CA MET A 20 -2.51 11.11 -12.64
C MET A 20 -1.53 10.90 -11.47
N GLN A 21 -0.37 10.28 -11.71
CA GLN A 21 0.72 10.15 -10.73
C GLN A 21 1.43 11.49 -10.46
N LEU A 22 1.63 12.32 -11.50
CA LEU A 22 2.22 13.66 -11.38
C LEU A 22 1.29 14.66 -10.65
N ALA A 23 -0.03 14.51 -10.77
CA ALA A 23 -1.01 15.32 -10.04
C ALA A 23 -1.15 14.91 -8.55
N ALA A 24 -0.84 13.66 -8.21
CA ALA A 24 -0.83 13.19 -6.83
C ALA A 24 0.43 13.68 -6.06
N ASP A 25 1.56 13.84 -6.75
CA ASP A 25 2.81 14.34 -6.16
C ASP A 25 2.85 15.86 -5.95
N SER A 26 1.96 16.63 -6.61
CA SER A 26 1.87 18.09 -6.43
C SER A 26 1.04 18.54 -5.24
N HIS A 27 0.29 17.63 -4.58
CA HIS A 27 -0.61 17.98 -3.47
C HIS A 27 -0.05 17.66 -2.07
N LEU A 28 1.19 17.17 -1.97
CA LEU A 28 1.87 16.86 -0.69
C LEU A 28 3.07 17.78 -0.39
N ARG A 29 3.14 18.94 -1.03
CA ARG A 29 4.09 19.99 -0.66
C ARG A 29 3.28 21.14 -0.04
N ASP A 30 3.67 21.46 1.19
CA ASP A 30 3.25 22.63 1.97
C ASP A 30 1.95 22.49 2.79
N ILE A 31 1.99 21.62 3.80
CA ILE A 31 1.33 21.93 5.09
C ILE A 31 2.43 22.41 6.04
N PHE A 32 2.78 23.69 5.92
CA PHE A 32 3.60 24.39 6.90
C PHE A 32 2.66 24.89 8.00
N VAL A 33 2.65 24.22 9.16
CA VAL A 33 2.05 24.80 10.36
C VAL A 33 3.04 25.85 10.87
N GLU A 34 2.79 27.11 10.49
CA GLU A 34 3.55 28.25 10.97
C GLU A 34 3.22 28.50 12.44
N LEU A 35 3.91 27.80 13.34
CA LEU A 35 3.95 28.14 14.77
C LEU A 35 4.87 29.35 14.93
N ASN A 36 4.28 30.54 14.90
CA ASN A 36 4.95 31.79 15.23
C ASN A 36 5.34 31.80 16.71
N ILE A 37 6.57 31.37 17.02
CA ILE A 37 7.22 31.53 18.33
C ILE A 37 8.29 32.62 18.16
N PRO A 38 8.10 33.83 18.70
CA PRO A 38 9.11 34.87 18.62
C PRO A 38 10.29 34.53 19.54
N ASP A 39 11.49 34.68 18.99
CA ASP A 39 12.79 34.70 19.67
C ASP A 39 13.24 33.45 20.44
N ALA A 40 13.59 32.40 19.69
CA ALA A 40 14.78 31.60 20.01
C ALA A 40 15.33 30.96 18.73
N ARG A 41 16.53 31.34 18.29
CA ARG A 41 17.29 30.60 17.27
C ARG A 41 17.80 29.26 17.84
N LEU A 42 16.89 28.31 18.04
CA LEU A 42 17.21 26.90 18.20
C LEU A 42 17.42 26.31 16.80
N LYS A 43 18.68 26.13 16.40
CA LYS A 43 19.03 25.32 15.22
C LYS A 43 18.67 23.87 15.53
N MET A 44 17.50 23.44 15.11
CA MET A 44 17.16 22.02 15.06
C MET A 44 17.84 21.37 13.84
N PRO A 45 18.50 20.21 13.96
CA PRO A 45 18.89 19.44 12.80
C PRO A 45 17.60 18.93 12.11
N VAL A 46 17.26 19.53 10.98
CA VAL A 46 16.22 19.01 10.08
C VAL A 46 16.75 17.71 9.50
N SER A 47 16.01 16.61 9.73
CA SER A 47 16.24 15.31 9.09
C SER A 47 16.33 15.47 7.58
N ALA A 48 17.45 15.04 7.00
CA ALA A 48 17.67 15.08 5.56
C ALA A 48 16.59 14.26 4.82
N PRO A 49 16.10 14.73 3.67
CA PRO A 49 15.16 13.97 2.87
C PRO A 49 15.83 12.72 2.31
N PHE A 50 15.11 11.61 2.42
CA PHE A 50 15.44 10.28 1.92
C PHE A 50 15.81 10.34 0.42
N ALA A 51 17.08 10.11 0.09
CA ALA A 51 17.52 9.96 -1.29
C ALA A 51 17.07 8.59 -1.81
N SER A 52 16.05 8.57 -2.67
CA SER A 52 15.62 7.39 -3.41
C SER A 52 16.70 6.96 -4.40
N HIS A 53 17.58 6.04 -3.98
CA HIS A 53 18.42 5.29 -4.91
C HIS A 53 17.58 4.25 -5.65
N GLY A 54 17.89 4.14 -6.95
CA GLY A 54 17.08 3.50 -7.96
C GLY A 54 16.86 2.00 -7.77
N ARG A 55 15.74 1.55 -8.33
CA ARG A 55 15.40 0.17 -8.64
C ARG A 55 16.53 -0.51 -9.44
N GLN A 56 17.28 -1.40 -8.81
CA GLN A 56 17.93 -2.55 -9.46
C GLN A 56 18.50 -3.51 -8.40
N ALA A 57 17.70 -4.49 -7.99
CA ALA A 57 18.14 -5.82 -7.54
C ALA A 57 16.90 -6.60 -7.08
N PHE A 58 16.28 -7.35 -7.99
CA PHE A 58 15.25 -8.33 -7.68
C PHE A 58 15.77 -9.68 -8.14
N GLN A 59 16.67 -10.26 -7.35
CA GLN A 59 17.10 -11.66 -7.35
C GLN A 59 18.19 -11.77 -6.29
N ASP A 60 17.83 -12.22 -5.10
CA ASP A 60 18.53 -13.31 -4.41
C ASP A 60 17.95 -13.54 -3.01
N HIS A 61 17.70 -14.82 -2.72
CA HIS A 61 17.20 -15.32 -1.46
C HIS A 61 18.17 -15.02 -0.31
N THR A 62 17.73 -14.26 0.70
CA THR A 62 18.32 -14.29 2.04
C THR A 62 17.23 -14.17 3.11
N PRO A 63 17.31 -14.91 4.25
CA PRO A 63 16.31 -14.85 5.31
C PRO A 63 16.46 -13.57 6.13
N TRP A 64 15.32 -12.96 6.47
CA TRP A 64 15.20 -11.75 7.28
C TRP A 64 15.84 -11.89 8.67
N LEU A 65 17.12 -11.58 8.77
CA LEU A 65 17.79 -11.34 10.05
C LEU A 65 17.67 -9.87 10.43
N LEU A 66 17.04 -9.67 11.59
CA LEU A 66 17.07 -8.50 12.47
C LEU A 66 18.17 -7.46 12.18
N TYR A 67 17.76 -6.21 11.98
CA TYR A 67 18.57 -5.04 12.36
C TYR A 67 17.68 -3.98 13.02
N PRO A 68 17.74 -3.83 14.35
CA PRO A 68 17.31 -2.62 15.03
C PRO A 68 18.54 -1.71 15.21
N HIS A 69 18.93 -0.95 14.18
CA HIS A 69 20.06 -0.01 14.29
C HIS A 69 19.67 1.47 14.39
N GLU A 70 18.38 1.78 14.55
CA GLU A 70 17.88 3.17 14.68
C GLU A 70 17.53 3.60 16.11
N LEU A 71 17.78 2.77 17.12
CA LEU A 71 17.49 3.09 18.53
C LEU A 71 18.63 3.82 19.26
N THR A 72 19.74 4.14 18.58
CA THR A 72 20.92 4.77 19.21
C THR A 72 21.00 6.28 18.99
N LEU A 73 20.25 6.86 18.04
CA LEU A 73 20.31 8.30 17.74
C LEU A 73 19.47 9.16 18.71
N TRP A 74 18.50 8.57 19.41
CA TRP A 74 17.65 9.30 20.37
C TRP A 74 18.26 9.44 21.77
N ARG A 75 19.41 8.81 22.04
CA ARG A 75 20.05 8.83 23.37
C ARG A 75 20.92 10.06 23.66
N ALA A 76 21.12 10.97 22.71
CA ALA A 76 22.10 12.06 22.83
C ALA A 76 21.49 13.46 22.97
N TRP A 77 20.31 13.59 23.59
CA TRP A 77 19.86 14.89 24.08
C TRP A 77 20.53 15.16 25.43
N ASP A 78 21.72 15.76 25.39
CA ASP A 78 22.47 16.14 26.59
C ASP A 78 21.90 17.45 27.19
N TYR A 79 20.91 17.31 28.05
CA TYR A 79 20.30 18.41 28.81
C TYR A 79 21.28 19.13 29.74
N LYS A 80 22.52 18.64 29.93
CA LYS A 80 23.52 19.32 30.76
C LYS A 80 24.16 20.52 30.06
N ALA A 81 24.11 20.59 28.73
CA ALA A 81 24.77 21.67 27.96
C ALA A 81 24.15 23.07 28.14
N VAL A 82 22.95 23.18 28.72
CA VAL A 82 22.25 24.46 28.92
C VAL A 82 22.52 25.08 30.31
N ARG A 83 23.20 24.37 31.22
CA ARG A 83 23.54 24.92 32.56
C ARG A 83 24.81 25.76 32.51
N GLY A 84 24.68 27.00 32.01
CA GLY A 84 25.84 27.86 31.84
C GLY A 84 25.61 29.36 31.94
N TYR A 85 24.46 29.84 32.40
CA TYR A 85 24.26 31.29 32.62
C TYR A 85 24.26 31.62 34.11
N HIS A 86 25.41 32.09 34.57
CA HIS A 86 25.60 32.70 35.89
C HIS A 86 24.89 34.07 35.89
N MET A 87 23.57 34.07 36.03
CA MET A 87 22.77 35.27 36.25
C MET A 87 23.05 35.79 37.67
N ARG A 88 23.86 36.85 37.79
CA ARG A 88 24.01 37.58 39.05
C ARG A 88 22.62 38.07 39.48
N ASN A 89 22.17 37.60 40.63
CA ASN A 89 20.85 37.91 41.19
C ASN A 89 20.82 39.36 41.67
N ILE A 90 20.16 40.26 40.94
CA ILE A 90 19.77 41.57 41.48
C ILE A 90 18.73 41.40 42.59
N SER A 91 17.89 40.36 42.47
CA SER A 91 16.80 40.05 43.40
C SER A 91 17.25 39.53 44.79
N GLN A 92 18.53 39.18 44.98
CA GLN A 92 19.05 38.75 46.29
C GLN A 92 19.53 39.90 47.18
N LEU A 93 19.51 41.13 46.70
CA LEU A 93 19.89 42.30 47.51
C LEU A 93 18.74 42.79 48.43
N VAL A 94 17.55 42.21 48.33
CA VAL A 94 16.47 42.42 49.31
C VAL A 94 16.57 41.33 50.37
N ALA A 95 17.00 41.71 51.58
CA ALA A 95 16.97 40.80 52.72
C ALA A 95 15.51 40.35 52.97
N PRO A 96 15.20 39.04 52.94
CA PRO A 96 13.82 38.52 53.00
C PRO A 96 13.11 38.80 54.33
N ALA A 97 13.83 39.26 55.36
CA ALA A 97 13.27 39.52 56.68
C ALA A 97 12.75 40.95 56.88
N ASN A 98 13.07 41.91 56.01
CA ASN A 98 12.91 43.33 56.35
C ASN A 98 12.38 44.27 55.26
N ASN A 99 11.96 43.82 54.06
CA ASN A 99 11.47 44.69 52.96
C ASN A 99 12.32 45.95 52.70
N LYS A 100 13.58 45.97 53.14
CA LYS A 100 14.47 47.13 53.04
C LYS A 100 15.23 46.98 51.74
N ARG A 101 14.99 47.93 50.84
CA ARG A 101 15.69 48.06 49.55
C ARG A 101 17.19 48.07 49.79
N ALA A 102 17.93 47.40 48.91
CA ALA A 102 19.37 47.48 48.92
C ALA A 102 19.79 48.92 48.60
N PHE A 103 20.42 49.60 49.56
CA PHE A 103 21.03 50.88 49.27
C PHE A 103 22.31 50.62 48.48
N LEU A 104 22.21 50.72 47.15
CA LEU A 104 23.33 50.55 46.23
C LEU A 104 24.32 51.73 46.29
N VAL A 105 23.88 52.86 46.82
CA VAL A 105 24.67 54.08 46.98
C VAL A 105 24.93 54.33 48.45
N ASP A 106 26.21 54.43 48.79
CA ASP A 106 26.64 55.00 50.07
C ASP A 106 26.41 56.52 50.03
N THR A 107 25.27 56.94 50.57
CA THR A 107 24.85 58.34 50.62
C THR A 107 25.84 59.21 51.37
N LEU A 108 26.46 58.70 52.44
CA LEU A 108 27.41 59.45 53.24
C LEU A 108 28.73 59.66 52.47
N ALA A 109 29.26 58.61 51.84
CA ALA A 109 30.47 58.73 51.02
C ALA A 109 30.23 59.63 49.80
N LEU A 110 29.04 59.60 49.20
CA LEU A 110 28.69 60.46 48.07
C LEU A 110 28.62 61.94 48.48
N VAL A 111 27.94 62.25 49.60
CA VAL A 111 27.89 63.62 50.15
C VAL A 111 29.28 64.12 50.48
N ARG A 112 30.12 63.33 51.16
CA ARG A 112 31.50 63.71 51.52
C ARG A 112 32.37 63.98 50.29
N ARG A 113 32.19 63.22 49.21
CA ARG A 113 32.89 63.45 47.95
C ARG A 113 32.40 64.73 47.25
N LEU A 114 31.11 65.02 47.29
CA LEU A 114 30.56 66.26 46.72
C LEU A 114 31.01 67.50 47.51
N GLU A 115 31.05 67.42 48.83
CA GLU A 115 31.63 68.46 49.70
C GLU A 115 33.12 68.70 49.37
N ALA A 116 33.89 67.63 49.16
CA ALA A 116 35.31 67.74 48.78
C ALA A 116 35.54 68.37 47.40
N GLN A 117 34.53 68.40 46.53
CA GLN A 117 34.56 69.08 45.22
C GLN A 117 34.05 70.53 45.29
N GLY A 118 33.82 71.06 46.50
CA GLY A 118 33.45 72.46 46.71
C GLY A 118 31.94 72.73 46.73
N LEU A 119 31.09 71.70 46.79
CA LEU A 119 29.65 71.90 46.98
C LEU A 119 29.31 72.20 48.44
N THR A 120 28.30 73.05 48.66
CA THR A 120 27.78 73.26 50.01
C THR A 120 27.09 71.98 50.52
N PRO A 121 27.09 71.72 51.83
CA PRO A 121 26.51 70.48 52.40
C PRO A 121 25.05 70.28 51.96
N LYS A 122 24.25 71.35 51.93
CA LYS A 122 22.85 71.31 51.47
C LYS A 122 22.70 70.94 50.00
N GLN A 123 23.61 71.40 49.14
CA GLN A 123 23.60 71.05 47.71
C GLN A 123 24.05 69.60 47.50
N ALA A 124 25.07 69.15 48.24
CA ALA A 124 25.55 67.77 48.20
C ALA A 124 24.45 66.78 48.66
N GLU A 125 23.71 67.10 49.72
CA GLU A 125 22.56 66.33 50.19
C GLU A 125 21.43 66.30 49.16
N ALA A 126 21.07 67.45 48.57
CA ALA A 126 19.99 67.53 47.58
C ALA A 126 20.31 66.72 46.30
N ILE A 127 21.53 66.82 45.79
CA ILE A 127 21.99 66.05 44.63
C ILE A 127 22.00 64.55 44.95
N THR A 128 22.49 64.19 46.14
CA THR A 128 22.49 62.80 46.59
C THR A 128 21.07 62.23 46.70
N ALA A 129 20.11 63.02 47.19
CA ALA A 129 18.71 62.62 47.29
C ALA A 129 18.09 62.32 45.91
N VAL A 130 18.28 63.23 44.93
CA VAL A 130 17.78 63.03 43.56
C VAL A 130 18.43 61.80 42.90
N ILE A 131 19.74 61.59 43.10
CA ILE A 131 20.43 60.41 42.57
C ILE A 131 19.88 59.13 43.19
N THR A 132 19.62 59.11 44.50
CA THR A 132 19.02 57.94 45.14
C THR A 132 17.60 57.65 44.67
N GLU A 133 16.81 58.67 44.35
CA GLU A 133 15.45 58.53 43.81
C GLU A 133 15.48 57.92 42.40
N VAL A 134 16.24 58.53 41.48
CA VAL A 134 16.36 58.05 40.09
C VAL A 134 16.92 56.63 40.03
N LEU A 135 17.87 56.28 40.90
CA LEU A 135 18.41 54.92 40.97
C LEU A 135 17.41 53.91 41.52
N ASN A 136 16.59 54.29 42.50
CA ASN A 136 15.52 53.44 43.02
C ASN A 136 14.45 53.18 41.95
N ASP A 137 14.04 54.20 41.21
CA ASP A 137 13.04 54.07 40.13
C ASP A 137 13.58 53.24 38.97
N SER A 138 14.84 53.47 38.59
CA SER A 138 15.51 52.69 37.55
C SER A 138 15.64 51.21 37.95
N LEU A 139 15.97 50.93 39.22
CA LEU A 139 16.10 49.57 39.72
C LEU A 139 14.75 48.85 39.77
N GLU A 140 13.67 49.53 40.17
CA GLU A 140 12.32 48.97 40.20
C GLU A 140 11.85 48.61 38.78
N ASN A 141 12.04 49.53 37.82
CA ASN A 141 11.69 49.29 36.42
C ASN A 141 12.45 48.08 35.83
N VAL A 142 13.74 47.96 36.16
CA VAL A 142 14.56 46.82 35.74
C VAL A 142 14.11 45.54 36.45
N ALA A 143 13.81 45.59 37.75
CA ALA A 143 13.35 44.44 38.53
C ALA A 143 12.02 43.86 38.01
N GLN A 144 11.11 44.70 37.51
CA GLN A 144 9.84 44.26 36.89
C GLN A 144 10.04 43.45 35.61
N SER A 145 11.17 43.64 34.91
CA SER A 145 11.52 42.87 33.71
C SER A 145 12.18 41.52 34.02
N PHE A 146 12.58 41.29 35.28
CA PHE A 146 13.24 40.06 35.70
C PHE A 146 12.31 39.19 36.55
N THR A 147 12.44 37.88 36.40
CA THR A 147 11.75 36.91 37.25
C THR A 147 12.64 36.56 38.44
N SER A 148 12.03 36.24 39.59
CA SER A 148 12.80 35.74 40.72
C SER A 148 13.34 34.34 40.41
N LYS A 149 14.48 33.99 41.02
CA LYS A 149 15.08 32.66 40.82
C LYS A 149 14.10 31.54 41.19
N THR A 150 13.29 31.73 42.22
CA THR A 150 12.29 30.75 42.66
C THR A 150 11.19 30.55 41.61
N GLU A 151 10.66 31.63 41.04
CA GLU A 151 9.62 31.55 39.99
C GLU A 151 10.18 30.96 38.69
N MET A 152 11.41 31.31 38.32
CA MET A 152 12.09 30.69 37.18
C MET A 152 12.24 29.17 37.36
N THR A 153 12.77 28.71 38.51
CA THR A 153 12.93 27.28 38.78
C THR A 153 11.58 26.55 38.85
N ARG A 154 10.52 27.21 39.32
CA ARG A 154 9.18 26.65 39.36
C ARG A 154 8.63 26.43 37.96
N SER A 155 8.77 27.44 37.09
CA SER A 155 8.37 27.34 35.68
C SER A 155 9.14 26.25 34.94
N GLU A 156 10.46 26.16 35.18
CA GLU A 156 11.32 25.10 34.63
C GLU A 156 10.83 23.70 35.06
N MET A 157 10.60 23.48 36.36
CA MET A 157 10.08 22.20 36.86
C MET A 157 8.72 21.84 36.25
N MET A 158 7.83 22.82 36.07
CA MET A 158 6.53 22.60 35.43
C MET A 158 6.67 22.23 33.95
N ALA A 159 7.56 22.91 33.22
CA ALA A 159 7.85 22.60 31.82
C ALA A 159 8.48 21.22 31.66
N GLU A 160 9.45 20.86 32.51
CA GLU A 160 10.06 19.53 32.52
C GLU A 160 9.04 18.42 32.81
N ALA A 161 8.14 18.64 33.77
CA ALA A 161 7.08 17.68 34.08
C ALA A 161 6.11 17.50 32.90
N ALA A 162 5.70 18.59 32.23
CA ALA A 162 4.85 18.53 31.05
C ALA A 162 5.53 17.80 29.88
N LEU A 163 6.82 18.09 29.63
CA LEU A 163 7.62 17.41 28.61
C LEU A 163 7.80 15.92 28.92
N SER A 164 8.02 15.56 30.18
CA SER A 164 8.13 14.17 30.62
C SER A 164 6.82 13.40 30.38
N LYS A 165 5.68 14.02 30.73
CA LYS A 165 4.35 13.45 30.48
C LYS A 165 4.10 13.27 28.98
N PHE A 166 4.34 14.31 28.17
CA PHE A 166 4.19 14.26 26.72
C PHE A 166 5.05 13.16 26.11
N LYS A 167 6.31 13.02 26.55
CA LYS A 167 7.19 11.94 26.11
C LYS A 167 6.61 10.56 26.44
N GLY A 168 6.08 10.38 27.64
CA GLY A 168 5.43 9.13 28.05
C GLY A 168 4.22 8.78 27.19
N GLU A 169 3.36 9.77 26.90
CA GLU A 169 2.20 9.61 26.03
C GLU A 169 2.59 9.27 24.59
N VAL A 170 3.58 9.97 24.02
CA VAL A 170 4.09 9.70 22.67
C VAL A 170 4.68 8.29 22.58
N GLN A 171 5.53 7.91 23.55
CA GLN A 171 6.12 6.58 23.58
C GLN A 171 5.05 5.49 23.71
N SER A 172 4.12 5.64 24.65
CA SER A 172 3.03 4.67 24.84
C SER A 172 2.13 4.57 23.60
N SER A 173 1.81 5.70 22.97
CA SER A 173 1.03 5.74 21.73
C SER A 173 1.77 5.04 20.59
N GLN A 174 3.07 5.31 20.42
CA GLN A 174 3.89 4.66 19.40
C GLN A 174 3.97 3.14 19.61
N GLU A 175 4.20 2.68 20.83
CA GLU A 175 4.21 1.25 21.18
C GLU A 175 2.86 0.59 20.89
N HIS A 176 1.75 1.26 21.24
CA HIS A 176 0.40 0.79 20.96
C HIS A 176 0.12 0.69 19.46
N HIS A 177 0.44 1.73 18.69
CA HIS A 177 0.26 1.74 17.23
C HIS A 177 1.11 0.66 16.56
N PHE A 178 2.36 0.49 17.00
CA PHE A 178 3.23 -0.56 16.49
C PHE A 178 2.67 -1.96 16.77
N ALA A 179 2.23 -2.22 18.00
CA ALA A 179 1.61 -3.49 18.37
C ALA A 179 0.33 -3.77 17.57
N THR A 180 -0.49 -2.74 17.34
CA THR A 180 -1.71 -2.84 16.53
C THR A 180 -1.38 -3.17 15.07
N LEU A 181 -0.47 -2.42 14.45
CA LEU A 181 -0.03 -2.67 13.07
C LEU A 181 0.59 -4.05 12.90
N GLN A 182 1.41 -4.49 13.86
CA GLN A 182 2.01 -5.82 13.84
C GLN A 182 0.93 -6.91 13.89
N ARG A 183 -0.07 -6.76 14.76
CA ARG A 183 -1.21 -7.68 14.88
C ARG A 183 -2.04 -7.72 13.60
N GLU A 184 -2.34 -6.57 13.01
CA GLU A 184 -3.08 -6.48 11.74
C GLU A 184 -2.30 -7.11 10.58
N THR A 185 -0.99 -6.86 10.52
CA THR A 185 -0.12 -7.45 9.50
C THR A 185 -0.10 -8.98 9.61
N GLU A 186 0.05 -9.54 10.80
CA GLU A 186 0.02 -10.99 11.00
C GLU A 186 -1.35 -11.58 10.67
N ARG A 187 -2.44 -10.90 11.08
CA ARG A 187 -3.79 -11.30 10.71
C ARG A 187 -3.96 -11.35 9.18
N LEU A 188 -3.62 -10.27 8.47
CA LEU A 188 -3.73 -10.22 7.02
C LEU A 188 -2.88 -11.30 6.33
N ARG A 189 -1.69 -11.58 6.88
CA ARG A 189 -0.86 -12.69 6.39
C ARG A 189 -1.57 -14.03 6.52
N THR A 190 -2.17 -14.33 7.67
CA THR A 190 -2.93 -15.57 7.87
C THR A 190 -4.15 -15.67 6.96
N ASP A 191 -4.87 -14.56 6.74
CA ASP A 191 -6.02 -14.50 5.83
C ASP A 191 -5.58 -14.75 4.38
N ILE A 192 -4.45 -14.19 3.94
CA ILE A 192 -3.86 -14.43 2.62
C ILE A 192 -3.48 -15.91 2.44
N ASP A 193 -2.81 -16.51 3.42
CA ASP A 193 -2.40 -17.92 3.34
C ASP A 193 -3.62 -18.85 3.30
N LYS A 194 -4.67 -18.53 4.07
CA LYS A 194 -5.95 -19.25 4.03
C LYS A 194 -6.60 -19.15 2.65
N MET A 195 -6.80 -17.95 2.11
CA MET A 195 -7.40 -17.76 0.78
C MET A 195 -6.58 -18.47 -0.30
N ARG A 196 -5.25 -18.44 -0.21
CA ARG A 196 -4.36 -19.13 -1.15
C ARG A 196 -4.59 -20.65 -1.12
N SER A 197 -4.76 -21.22 0.06
CA SER A 197 -5.05 -22.66 0.21
C SER A 197 -6.44 -23.04 -0.34
N GLU A 198 -7.46 -22.23 -0.05
CA GLU A 198 -8.83 -22.43 -0.53
C GLU A 198 -8.91 -22.32 -2.06
N LEU A 199 -8.29 -21.30 -2.64
CA LEU A 199 -8.24 -21.12 -4.10
C LEU A 199 -7.53 -22.29 -4.78
N ARG A 200 -6.43 -22.77 -4.22
CA ARG A 200 -5.72 -23.93 -4.77
C ARG A 200 -6.61 -25.18 -4.71
N TYR A 201 -7.30 -25.40 -3.61
CA TYR A 201 -8.24 -26.51 -3.48
C TYR A 201 -9.39 -26.42 -4.50
N GLU A 202 -10.01 -25.24 -4.67
CA GLU A 202 -11.08 -25.06 -5.66
C GLU A 202 -10.57 -25.24 -7.10
N ILE A 203 -9.36 -24.78 -7.42
CA ILE A 203 -8.72 -25.03 -8.72
C ILE A 203 -8.53 -26.53 -8.95
N ASP A 204 -7.97 -27.25 -7.98
CA ASP A 204 -7.72 -28.68 -8.09
C ASP A 204 -9.03 -29.46 -8.25
N LYS A 205 -10.06 -29.09 -7.46
CA LYS A 205 -11.41 -29.65 -7.51
C LYS A 205 -12.09 -29.42 -8.86
N VAL A 206 -12.12 -28.18 -9.36
CA VAL A 206 -12.71 -27.84 -10.67
C VAL A 206 -11.95 -28.54 -11.80
N THR A 207 -10.62 -28.57 -11.73
CA THR A 207 -9.78 -29.25 -12.73
C THR A 207 -10.04 -30.76 -12.75
N ALA A 208 -10.15 -31.39 -11.58
CA ALA A 208 -10.49 -32.81 -11.48
C ALA A 208 -11.91 -33.09 -11.99
N GLY A 209 -12.89 -32.24 -11.65
CA GLY A 209 -14.25 -32.32 -12.16
C GLY A 209 -14.31 -32.23 -13.69
N GLN A 210 -13.68 -31.21 -14.27
CA GLN A 210 -13.61 -31.05 -15.73
C GLN A 210 -12.95 -32.23 -16.43
N ARG A 211 -11.86 -32.78 -15.87
CA ARG A 211 -11.22 -33.98 -16.42
C ARG A 211 -12.15 -35.19 -16.37
N LEU A 212 -12.90 -35.37 -15.28
CA LEU A 212 -13.87 -36.44 -15.15
C LEU A 212 -15.00 -36.27 -16.18
N ASP A 213 -15.60 -35.09 -16.28
CA ASP A 213 -16.68 -34.80 -17.23
C ASP A 213 -16.26 -35.09 -18.67
N LEU A 214 -15.06 -34.64 -19.07
CA LEU A 214 -14.52 -34.92 -20.40
C LEU A 214 -14.28 -36.41 -20.65
N ASN A 215 -13.83 -37.14 -19.62
CA ASN A 215 -13.62 -38.58 -19.74
C ASN A 215 -14.94 -39.34 -19.86
N LEU A 216 -15.97 -38.93 -19.12
CA LEU A 216 -17.31 -39.51 -19.20
C LEU A 216 -17.94 -39.22 -20.57
N GLU A 217 -17.88 -37.98 -21.04
CA GLU A 217 -18.46 -37.62 -22.35
C GLU A 217 -17.70 -38.29 -23.49
N ARG A 218 -16.37 -38.42 -23.39
CA ARG A 218 -15.58 -39.22 -24.35
C ARG A 218 -15.98 -40.70 -24.33
N GLY A 219 -16.32 -41.25 -23.16
CA GLY A 219 -16.85 -42.59 -23.03
C GLY A 219 -18.20 -42.73 -23.74
N ARG A 220 -19.12 -41.79 -23.48
CA ARG A 220 -20.47 -41.75 -24.06
C ARG A 220 -20.42 -41.63 -25.59
N ILE A 221 -19.59 -40.74 -26.13
CA ILE A 221 -19.40 -40.59 -27.58
C ILE A 221 -18.86 -41.88 -28.20
N ARG A 222 -17.95 -42.60 -27.54
CA ARG A 222 -17.44 -43.89 -28.04
C ARG A 222 -18.51 -44.96 -28.08
N GLU A 223 -19.37 -45.02 -27.06
CA GLU A 223 -20.48 -45.97 -27.00
C GLU A 223 -21.55 -45.67 -28.06
N GLU A 224 -21.91 -44.40 -28.24
CA GLU A 224 -22.81 -43.94 -29.31
C GLU A 224 -22.23 -44.28 -30.70
N LEU A 225 -20.93 -44.03 -30.91
CA LEU A 225 -20.25 -44.36 -32.17
C LEU A 225 -20.22 -45.87 -32.43
N ALA A 226 -19.95 -46.68 -31.40
CA ALA A 226 -19.96 -48.14 -31.53
C ALA A 226 -21.36 -48.67 -31.87
N THR A 227 -22.39 -48.09 -31.26
CA THR A 227 -23.80 -48.39 -31.55
C THR A 227 -24.16 -48.06 -32.99
N GLN A 228 -23.85 -46.83 -33.45
CA GLN A 228 -24.07 -46.43 -34.84
C GLN A 228 -23.31 -47.30 -35.84
N SER A 229 -22.08 -47.69 -35.51
CA SER A 229 -21.28 -48.58 -36.37
C SER A 229 -21.92 -49.97 -36.50
N SER A 230 -22.45 -50.51 -35.39
CA SER A 230 -23.18 -51.79 -35.39
C SER A 230 -24.49 -51.69 -36.20
N GLU A 231 -25.26 -50.63 -36.00
CA GLU A 231 -26.49 -50.36 -36.76
C GLU A 231 -26.20 -50.23 -38.25
N THR A 232 -25.16 -49.47 -38.62
CA THR A 232 -24.72 -49.32 -40.01
C THR A 232 -24.34 -50.67 -40.61
N SER A 233 -23.54 -51.49 -39.92
CA SER A 233 -23.17 -52.82 -40.39
C SER A 233 -24.39 -53.74 -40.55
N ASN A 234 -25.34 -53.69 -39.63
CA ASN A 234 -26.59 -54.46 -39.72
C ASN A 234 -27.42 -54.02 -40.95
N LEU A 235 -27.56 -52.71 -41.18
CA LEU A 235 -28.23 -52.18 -42.36
C LEU A 235 -27.53 -52.56 -43.66
N THR A 236 -26.19 -52.48 -43.74
CA THR A 236 -25.41 -52.95 -44.89
C THR A 236 -25.65 -54.43 -45.15
N ASN A 237 -25.59 -55.27 -44.11
CA ASN A 237 -25.85 -56.71 -44.23
C ASN A 237 -27.29 -57.01 -44.69
N LYS A 238 -28.29 -56.22 -44.26
CA LYS A 238 -29.68 -56.34 -44.73
C LYS A 238 -29.79 -55.96 -46.20
N LEU A 239 -29.19 -54.84 -46.61
CA LEU A 239 -29.16 -54.39 -48.00
C LEU A 239 -28.49 -55.44 -48.91
N ASP A 240 -27.37 -56.01 -48.50
CA ASP A 240 -26.69 -57.06 -49.28
C ASP A 240 -27.60 -58.29 -49.48
N ARG A 241 -28.33 -58.70 -48.42
CA ARG A 241 -29.30 -59.80 -48.51
C ARG A 241 -30.46 -59.47 -49.46
N GLU A 242 -30.99 -58.25 -49.41
CA GLU A 242 -32.04 -57.80 -50.32
C GLU A 242 -31.54 -57.74 -51.76
N ILE A 243 -30.32 -57.26 -52.01
CA ILE A 243 -29.68 -57.25 -53.33
C ILE A 243 -29.53 -58.68 -53.86
N HIS A 244 -29.03 -59.62 -53.05
CA HIS A 244 -28.93 -61.02 -53.45
C HIS A 244 -30.32 -61.62 -53.77
N THR A 245 -31.31 -61.33 -52.93
CA THR A 245 -32.69 -61.81 -53.15
C THR A 245 -33.27 -61.25 -54.44
N LEU A 246 -33.20 -59.94 -54.67
CA LEU A 246 -33.66 -59.28 -55.90
C LEU A 246 -32.93 -59.82 -57.14
N LYS A 247 -31.63 -60.07 -57.04
CA LYS A 247 -30.86 -60.66 -58.13
C LYS A 247 -31.35 -62.07 -58.48
N THR A 248 -31.61 -62.92 -57.48
CA THR A 248 -32.16 -64.26 -57.73
C THR A 248 -33.57 -64.21 -58.34
N GLN A 249 -34.42 -63.31 -57.88
CA GLN A 249 -35.76 -63.08 -58.46
C GLN A 249 -35.67 -62.58 -59.90
N LEU A 250 -34.73 -61.67 -60.19
CA LEU A 250 -34.48 -61.18 -61.54
C LEU A 250 -34.00 -62.30 -62.48
N GLU A 251 -33.08 -63.15 -62.01
CA GLU A 251 -32.61 -64.30 -62.79
C GLU A 251 -33.75 -65.30 -63.06
N ALA A 252 -34.59 -65.60 -62.06
CA ALA A 252 -35.77 -66.44 -62.24
C ALA A 252 -36.77 -65.84 -63.25
N ALA A 253 -37.09 -64.54 -63.12
CA ALA A 253 -37.97 -63.84 -64.05
C ALA A 253 -37.39 -63.82 -65.49
N LYS A 254 -36.06 -63.69 -65.63
CA LYS A 254 -35.38 -63.80 -66.93
C LYS A 254 -35.61 -65.19 -67.54
N TYR A 255 -35.47 -66.27 -66.77
CA TYR A 255 -35.73 -67.63 -67.25
C TYR A 255 -37.21 -67.85 -67.62
N ASP A 256 -38.14 -67.29 -66.87
CA ASP A 256 -39.57 -67.34 -67.19
C ASP A 256 -39.87 -66.66 -68.53
N VAL A 257 -39.33 -65.46 -68.77
CA VAL A 257 -39.49 -64.76 -70.07
C VAL A 257 -38.92 -65.59 -71.22
N ILE A 258 -37.71 -66.14 -71.06
CA ILE A 258 -37.10 -67.01 -72.07
C ILE A 258 -38.00 -68.22 -72.36
N LYS A 259 -38.55 -68.86 -71.32
CA LYS A 259 -39.47 -70.00 -71.44
C LYS A 259 -40.74 -69.64 -72.22
N TYR A 260 -41.35 -68.49 -71.93
CA TYR A 260 -42.52 -68.00 -72.67
C TYR A 260 -42.18 -67.69 -74.14
N CYS A 261 -41.05 -67.05 -74.43
CA CYS A 261 -40.61 -66.80 -75.81
C CYS A 261 -40.43 -68.09 -76.62
N ILE A 262 -39.81 -69.12 -76.02
CA ILE A 262 -39.66 -70.43 -76.70
C ILE A 262 -41.05 -71.04 -76.95
N GLY A 263 -41.95 -71.01 -75.96
CA GLY A 263 -43.31 -71.52 -76.08
C GLY A 263 -44.11 -70.84 -77.19
N THR A 264 -44.01 -69.50 -77.32
CA THR A 264 -44.73 -68.75 -78.36
C THR A 264 -44.15 -69.04 -79.75
N ILE A 265 -42.83 -69.05 -79.93
CA ILE A 265 -42.20 -69.41 -81.21
C ILE A 265 -42.66 -70.82 -81.64
N VAL A 266 -42.58 -71.81 -80.75
CA VAL A 266 -43.01 -73.18 -81.04
C VAL A 266 -44.50 -73.25 -81.39
N SER A 267 -45.37 -72.52 -80.68
CA SER A 267 -46.80 -72.48 -80.98
C SER A 267 -47.10 -71.88 -82.36
N VAL A 268 -46.44 -70.79 -82.74
CA VAL A 268 -46.60 -70.15 -84.05
C VAL A 268 -46.10 -71.06 -85.16
N THR A 269 -44.94 -71.71 -84.97
CA THR A 269 -44.43 -72.69 -85.93
C THR A 269 -45.36 -73.91 -86.06
N ALA A 270 -45.90 -74.43 -84.96
CA ALA A 270 -46.84 -75.55 -84.98
C ALA A 270 -48.15 -75.21 -85.71
N VAL A 271 -48.72 -74.02 -85.45
CA VAL A 271 -49.91 -73.53 -86.15
C VAL A 271 -49.60 -73.32 -87.65
N GLY A 272 -48.47 -72.71 -87.98
CA GLY A 272 -48.04 -72.50 -89.37
C GLY A 272 -47.87 -73.80 -90.15
N LEU A 273 -47.22 -74.80 -89.57
CA LEU A 273 -47.10 -76.15 -90.15
C LEU A 273 -48.46 -76.84 -90.29
N GLY A 274 -49.35 -76.68 -89.30
CA GLY A 274 -50.72 -77.19 -89.35
C GLY A 274 -51.52 -76.61 -90.53
N LEU A 275 -51.42 -75.31 -90.76
CA LEU A 275 -52.08 -74.65 -91.90
C LEU A 275 -51.48 -75.06 -93.24
N LEU A 276 -50.15 -75.17 -93.36
CA LEU A 276 -49.47 -75.68 -94.56
C LEU A 276 -49.95 -77.08 -94.94
N ARG A 277 -50.21 -77.95 -93.96
CA ARG A 277 -50.73 -79.31 -94.19
C ARG A 277 -52.18 -79.34 -94.70
N ILE A 278 -52.98 -78.31 -94.42
CA ILE A 278 -54.37 -78.21 -94.91
C ILE A 278 -54.40 -77.60 -96.33
N LEU A 279 -53.39 -76.81 -96.70
CA LEU A 279 -53.32 -76.10 -97.98
C LEU A 279 -52.68 -76.90 -99.13
N ILE A 280 -51.88 -77.93 -98.81
CA ILE A 280 -51.29 -78.92 -99.75
C ILE A 280 -52.20 -80.16 -99.80
#